data_AF-A0A1W9WKQ3-F1
#
_entry.id   AF-A0A1W9WKQ3-F1
#
_cell.length_a   1.000
_cell.length_b   1.000
_cell.length_c   1.000
_cell.angle_alpha   90.00
_cell.angle_beta   90.00
_cell.angle_gamma   90.00
#
_symmetry.space_group_name_H-M   'P 1'
#
loop_
_entity.id
_entity.type
_entity.pdbx_description
1 polymer ?
#
loop_
_entity_poly.entity_id
_entity_poly.type
_entity_poly.pdbx_seq_one_letter_code
_entity_poly.pdbx_strand_id
1 'polypeptide(L)'
;MDEIIALRQKGGDVIISFGGANGTELAMCHHDVDTLQAAYQSVIDRYQVTWVDFDIEGWAVGDRPSIDLRNKAIQGLQAANPELTVAFCLPALPSGLTHDALYVLENARDNGVRVDVVNVMAMDYGDWAAPTPEGNMGQYAIDAGDNTYQQALALGLNPLMGVTPMIGQNDVASERFYLSDAENLLSWAETTDWVVMLSMWSAGRDNGNCADKVWADPTCSGLAQAEFAFTDLFAGFNGSIGGNKSPLTTITSPLEGDTFDLGETVILSADATDPDGTIAQVAFFVDGVSLGVDADAPYSLSWEDVPEGACHNGKTWRAKWWTRGEEPGTTGQWGVWKEMGGCDGNAAPTVVITSPLDGDRFDSGETVILSADATDPDGTIAQVAFFVNGVFLGVDADAPYSLSWEDVPEGAHLITAVATDDRGAAGISLEFPTQ
;
A
#
# COMPACT_ATOMS: atom_id res chain seq x y z
N MET A 1 -18.43 -6.85 -29.02
CA MET A 1 -18.02 -5.50 -29.48
C MET A 1 -19.24 -4.59 -29.57
N ASP A 2 -20.30 -4.99 -30.26
CA ASP A 2 -21.53 -4.18 -30.39
C ASP A 2 -22.15 -3.80 -29.04
N GLU A 3 -22.12 -4.70 -28.05
CA GLU A 3 -22.62 -4.43 -26.69
C GLU A 3 -21.77 -3.39 -25.93
N ILE A 4 -20.44 -3.50 -25.98
CA ILE A 4 -19.52 -2.53 -25.36
C ILE A 4 -19.68 -1.15 -26.02
N ILE A 5 -19.80 -1.10 -27.35
CA ILE A 5 -20.06 0.15 -28.07
C ILE A 5 -21.41 0.75 -27.62
N ALA A 6 -22.46 -0.07 -27.51
CA ALA A 6 -23.76 0.39 -27.06
C ALA A 6 -23.75 0.89 -25.61
N LEU A 7 -22.94 0.28 -24.73
CA LEU A 7 -22.73 0.76 -23.36
C LEU A 7 -22.00 2.11 -23.34
N ARG A 8 -20.92 2.25 -24.12
CA ARG A 8 -20.16 3.51 -24.26
C ARG A 8 -20.98 4.65 -24.83
N GLN A 9 -21.89 4.37 -25.75
CA GLN A 9 -22.86 5.36 -26.26
C GLN A 9 -23.82 5.88 -25.19
N LYS A 10 -23.98 5.15 -24.07
CA LYS A 10 -24.77 5.56 -22.90
C LYS A 10 -23.92 6.18 -21.78
N GLY A 11 -22.61 6.35 -22.00
CA GLY A 11 -21.68 6.94 -21.03
C GLY A 11 -21.06 5.96 -20.03
N GLY A 12 -21.29 4.64 -20.18
CA GLY A 12 -20.60 3.62 -19.38
C GLY A 12 -19.33 3.10 -20.07
N ASP A 13 -18.56 2.27 -19.38
CA ASP A 13 -17.43 1.54 -19.95
C ASP A 13 -17.31 0.14 -19.31
N VAL A 14 -16.28 -0.62 -19.67
CA VAL A 14 -16.03 -1.97 -19.16
C VAL A 14 -14.59 -2.13 -18.70
N ILE A 15 -14.43 -2.94 -17.66
CA ILE A 15 -13.15 -3.57 -17.28
C ILE A 15 -13.17 -4.97 -17.90
N ILE A 16 -12.07 -5.38 -18.54
CA ILE A 16 -11.93 -6.77 -19.00
C ILE A 16 -11.11 -7.54 -17.97
N SER A 17 -11.71 -8.58 -17.41
CA SER A 17 -11.05 -9.49 -16.49
C SER A 17 -10.46 -10.71 -17.22
N PHE A 18 -9.24 -11.08 -16.87
CA PHE A 18 -8.54 -12.27 -17.35
C PHE A 18 -8.40 -13.30 -16.23
N GLY A 19 -8.74 -14.56 -16.53
CA GLY A 19 -8.59 -15.66 -15.59
C GLY A 19 -9.94 -16.15 -15.06
N GLY A 20 -10.10 -16.13 -13.75
CA GLY A 20 -11.24 -16.70 -13.03
C GLY A 20 -11.09 -18.18 -12.68
N ALA A 21 -12.00 -18.69 -11.85
CA ALA A 21 -11.93 -20.02 -11.24
C ALA A 21 -11.99 -21.18 -12.23
N ASN A 22 -12.60 -20.97 -13.40
CA ASN A 22 -12.81 -22.00 -14.41
C ASN A 22 -12.01 -21.75 -15.69
N GLY A 23 -11.42 -22.81 -16.23
CA GLY A 23 -10.65 -22.77 -17.48
C GLY A 23 -9.15 -22.86 -17.25
N THR A 24 -8.38 -22.41 -18.24
CA THR A 24 -6.91 -22.32 -18.12
C THR A 24 -6.53 -20.87 -18.34
N GLU A 25 -5.99 -20.26 -17.31
CA GLU A 25 -5.50 -18.88 -17.36
C GLU A 25 -4.39 -18.73 -18.42
N LEU A 26 -4.33 -17.54 -19.04
CA LEU A 26 -3.49 -17.32 -20.22
C LEU A 26 -1.99 -17.49 -19.93
N ALA A 27 -1.49 -17.02 -18.78
CA ALA A 27 -0.09 -17.20 -18.41
C ALA A 27 0.28 -18.68 -18.17
N MET A 28 -0.66 -19.52 -17.73
CA MET A 28 -0.45 -20.98 -17.68
C MET A 28 -0.35 -21.64 -19.07
N CYS A 29 -0.81 -20.96 -20.13
CA CYS A 29 -0.76 -21.47 -21.51
C CYS A 29 0.44 -20.96 -22.31
N HIS A 30 1.22 -20.03 -21.77
CA HIS A 30 2.36 -19.41 -22.44
C HIS A 30 3.67 -19.77 -21.72
N HIS A 31 4.78 -19.66 -22.44
CA HIS A 31 6.13 -19.95 -21.93
C HIS A 31 7.14 -18.83 -22.26
N ASP A 32 6.64 -17.72 -22.78
CA ASP A 32 7.45 -16.60 -23.28
C ASP A 32 6.71 -15.28 -23.03
N VAL A 33 7.43 -14.31 -22.46
CA VAL A 33 6.86 -13.02 -22.00
C VAL A 33 6.26 -12.25 -23.17
N ASP A 34 6.96 -12.18 -24.31
CA ASP A 34 6.53 -11.39 -25.46
C ASP A 34 5.23 -11.94 -26.05
N THR A 35 5.11 -13.28 -26.14
CA THR A 35 3.88 -13.91 -26.63
C THR A 35 2.69 -13.70 -25.70
N LEU A 36 2.90 -13.76 -24.38
CA LEU A 36 1.85 -13.52 -23.39
C LEU A 36 1.42 -12.04 -23.40
N GLN A 37 2.37 -11.11 -23.40
CA GLN A 37 2.10 -9.68 -23.52
C GLN A 37 1.31 -9.38 -24.80
N ALA A 38 1.70 -9.94 -25.94
CA ALA A 38 0.99 -9.74 -27.20
C ALA A 38 -0.46 -10.27 -27.13
N ALA A 39 -0.70 -11.38 -26.42
CA ALA A 39 -2.05 -11.91 -26.23
C ALA A 39 -2.93 -10.95 -25.42
N TYR A 40 -2.42 -10.43 -24.29
CA TYR A 40 -3.13 -9.44 -23.48
C TYR A 40 -3.35 -8.12 -24.25
N GLN A 41 -2.32 -7.61 -24.93
CA GLN A 41 -2.41 -6.40 -25.76
C GLN A 41 -3.48 -6.55 -26.84
N SER A 42 -3.59 -7.73 -27.46
CA SER A 42 -4.59 -7.96 -28.51
C SER A 42 -6.02 -7.75 -28.00
N VAL A 43 -6.30 -8.06 -26.72
CA VAL A 43 -7.60 -7.86 -26.09
C VAL A 43 -7.80 -6.38 -25.75
N ILE A 44 -6.77 -5.72 -25.21
CA ILE A 44 -6.77 -4.28 -24.93
C ILE A 44 -7.06 -3.49 -26.21
N ASP A 45 -6.33 -3.75 -27.30
CA ASP A 45 -6.53 -3.11 -28.60
C ASP A 45 -7.90 -3.42 -29.19
N ARG A 46 -8.31 -4.69 -29.09
CA ARG A 46 -9.57 -5.16 -29.67
C ARG A 46 -10.76 -4.46 -29.06
N TYR A 47 -10.76 -4.23 -27.75
CA TYR A 47 -11.87 -3.64 -27.00
C TYR A 47 -11.65 -2.18 -26.63
N GLN A 48 -10.44 -1.64 -26.85
CA GLN A 48 -10.02 -0.30 -26.45
C GLN A 48 -10.35 -0.04 -24.98
N VAL A 49 -9.94 -0.95 -24.09
CA VAL A 49 -10.11 -0.77 -22.65
C VAL A 49 -8.93 -0.04 -22.06
N THR A 50 -9.21 0.82 -21.09
CA THR A 50 -8.18 1.55 -20.31
C THR A 50 -7.95 0.91 -18.94
N TRP A 51 -8.72 -0.13 -18.61
CA TRP A 51 -8.62 -0.86 -17.35
C TRP A 51 -8.79 -2.35 -17.59
N VAL A 52 -7.81 -3.12 -17.13
CA VAL A 52 -7.84 -4.58 -17.12
C VAL A 52 -7.74 -5.11 -15.71
N ASP A 53 -8.36 -6.25 -15.48
CA ASP A 53 -8.34 -6.97 -14.22
C ASP A 53 -7.72 -8.36 -14.43
N PHE A 54 -6.85 -8.76 -13.53
CA PHE A 54 -6.25 -10.09 -13.53
C PHE A 54 -6.81 -10.88 -12.35
N ASP A 55 -7.84 -11.66 -12.63
CA ASP A 55 -8.53 -12.54 -11.69
C ASP A 55 -7.79 -13.88 -11.60
N ILE A 56 -6.96 -14.00 -10.57
CA ILE A 56 -5.96 -15.07 -10.46
C ILE A 56 -6.38 -16.01 -9.35
N GLU A 57 -6.94 -17.15 -9.76
CA GLU A 57 -7.58 -18.08 -8.84
C GLU A 57 -7.13 -19.53 -9.03
N GLY A 58 -7.68 -20.42 -8.21
CA GLY A 58 -7.54 -21.87 -8.36
C GLY A 58 -6.07 -22.30 -8.37
N TRP A 59 -5.66 -23.04 -9.40
CA TRP A 59 -4.27 -23.47 -9.52
C TRP A 59 -3.32 -22.33 -9.92
N ALA A 60 -3.82 -21.30 -10.63
CA ALA A 60 -2.99 -20.25 -11.19
C ALA A 60 -2.40 -19.33 -10.12
N VAL A 61 -3.07 -19.17 -8.97
CA VAL A 61 -2.58 -18.33 -7.86
C VAL A 61 -1.39 -18.94 -7.11
N GLY A 62 -1.24 -20.27 -7.15
CA GLY A 62 -0.11 -20.99 -6.55
C GLY A 62 1.02 -21.33 -7.54
N ASP A 63 0.81 -21.13 -8.84
CA ASP A 63 1.77 -21.50 -9.87
C ASP A 63 2.84 -20.41 -10.09
N ARG A 64 3.91 -20.48 -9.30
CA ARG A 64 5.04 -19.51 -9.32
C ARG A 64 5.56 -19.17 -10.73
N PRO A 65 5.74 -20.12 -11.68
CA PRO A 65 6.19 -19.80 -13.03
C PRO A 65 5.20 -18.93 -13.82
N SER A 66 3.90 -19.24 -13.79
CA SER A 66 2.90 -18.42 -14.48
C SER A 66 2.76 -17.03 -13.86
N ILE A 67 2.90 -16.90 -12.54
CA ILE A 67 2.87 -15.60 -11.84
C ILE A 67 4.01 -14.71 -12.33
N ASP A 68 5.25 -15.22 -12.32
CA ASP A 68 6.41 -14.46 -12.78
C ASP A 68 6.32 -14.09 -14.27
N LEU A 69 5.85 -15.03 -15.10
CA LEU A 69 5.61 -14.77 -16.53
C LEU A 69 4.56 -13.69 -16.73
N ARG A 70 3.45 -13.76 -15.99
CA ARG A 70 2.33 -12.81 -16.04
C ARG A 70 2.79 -11.41 -15.65
N ASN A 71 3.46 -11.28 -14.51
CA ASN A 71 3.89 -9.97 -14.01
C ASN A 71 4.93 -9.32 -14.93
N LYS A 72 5.85 -10.09 -15.53
CA LYS A 72 6.76 -9.57 -16.57
C LYS A 72 6.01 -9.10 -17.81
N ALA A 73 5.00 -9.86 -18.25
CA ALA A 73 4.17 -9.45 -19.39
C ALA A 73 3.36 -8.18 -19.07
N ILE A 74 2.83 -8.06 -17.84
CA ILE A 74 2.11 -6.86 -17.37
C ILE A 74 3.04 -5.64 -17.34
N GLN A 75 4.27 -5.77 -16.86
CA GLN A 75 5.25 -4.68 -16.89
C GLN A 75 5.46 -4.17 -18.32
N GLY A 76 5.59 -5.08 -19.29
CA GLY A 76 5.68 -4.72 -20.70
C GLY A 76 4.40 -4.09 -21.27
N LEU A 77 3.21 -4.53 -20.83
CA LEU A 77 1.94 -3.90 -21.18
C LEU A 77 1.86 -2.46 -20.65
N GLN A 78 2.26 -2.21 -19.41
CA GLN A 78 2.24 -0.87 -18.82
C GLN A 78 3.24 0.06 -19.50
N ALA A 79 4.40 -0.45 -19.91
CA ALA A 79 5.34 0.31 -20.72
C ALA A 79 4.76 0.67 -22.10
N ALA A 80 3.97 -0.22 -22.70
CA ALA A 80 3.30 0.03 -23.99
C ALA A 80 2.04 0.91 -23.86
N ASN A 81 1.40 0.91 -22.69
CA ASN A 81 0.15 1.62 -22.41
C ASN A 81 0.26 2.34 -21.06
N PRO A 82 0.92 3.51 -20.99
CA PRO A 82 1.22 4.16 -19.71
C PRO A 82 -0.03 4.48 -18.86
N GLU A 83 -1.15 4.77 -19.53
CA GLU A 83 -2.44 5.09 -18.90
C GLU A 83 -3.31 3.87 -18.55
N LEU A 84 -2.84 2.65 -18.84
CA LEU A 84 -3.59 1.43 -18.53
C LEU A 84 -3.65 1.19 -17.02
N THR A 85 -4.84 1.17 -16.46
CA THR A 85 -5.08 0.71 -15.09
C THR A 85 -5.03 -0.81 -15.03
N VAL A 86 -4.21 -1.33 -14.11
CA VAL A 86 -4.05 -2.77 -13.86
C VAL A 86 -4.58 -3.10 -12.47
N ALA A 87 -5.65 -3.90 -12.44
CA ALA A 87 -6.18 -4.50 -11.23
C ALA A 87 -5.73 -5.95 -11.06
N PHE A 88 -5.55 -6.37 -9.81
CA PHE A 88 -5.39 -7.78 -9.45
C PHE A 88 -6.60 -8.20 -8.61
N CYS A 89 -7.44 -9.10 -9.14
CA CYS A 89 -8.53 -9.73 -8.41
C CYS A 89 -8.01 -11.03 -7.77
N LEU A 90 -7.99 -11.10 -6.44
CA LEU A 90 -7.23 -12.11 -5.71
C LEU A 90 -8.01 -12.76 -4.56
N PRO A 91 -7.76 -14.06 -4.27
CA PRO A 91 -8.36 -14.75 -3.15
C PRO A 91 -7.93 -14.17 -1.81
N ALA A 92 -8.91 -13.81 -1.00
CA ALA A 92 -8.72 -13.23 0.32
C ALA A 92 -9.47 -14.04 1.39
N LEU A 93 -9.00 -13.87 2.62
CA LEU A 93 -9.67 -14.24 3.86
C LEU A 93 -10.06 -12.95 4.57
N PRO A 94 -10.85 -13.00 5.64
CA PRO A 94 -11.07 -11.83 6.49
C PRO A 94 -9.75 -11.25 7.03
N SER A 95 -8.70 -12.07 7.15
CA SER A 95 -7.34 -11.66 7.52
C SER A 95 -6.49 -11.07 6.38
N GLY A 96 -7.08 -10.78 5.22
CA GLY A 96 -6.39 -10.29 4.02
C GLY A 96 -6.08 -11.39 2.99
N LEU A 97 -5.21 -11.10 2.03
CA LEU A 97 -4.82 -12.04 0.98
C LEU A 97 -4.26 -13.34 1.55
N THR A 98 -4.57 -14.44 0.87
CA THR A 98 -3.92 -15.72 1.16
C THR A 98 -2.42 -15.64 0.87
N HIS A 99 -1.63 -16.56 1.43
CA HIS A 99 -0.18 -16.59 1.19
C HIS A 99 0.20 -16.64 -0.30
N ASP A 100 -0.54 -17.42 -1.10
CA ASP A 100 -0.28 -17.52 -2.54
C ASP A 100 -0.71 -16.27 -3.29
N ALA A 101 -1.83 -15.66 -2.90
CA ALA A 101 -2.27 -14.38 -3.46
C ALA A 101 -1.31 -13.23 -3.13
N LEU A 102 -0.81 -13.16 -1.89
CA LEU A 102 0.15 -12.13 -1.48
C LEU A 102 1.44 -12.21 -2.31
N TYR A 103 1.90 -13.44 -2.61
CA TYR A 103 3.06 -13.63 -3.47
C TYR A 103 2.87 -13.07 -4.89
N VAL A 104 1.64 -13.05 -5.43
CA VAL A 104 1.38 -12.42 -6.73
C VAL A 104 1.80 -10.95 -6.69
N LEU A 105 1.47 -10.23 -5.60
CA LEU A 105 1.81 -8.82 -5.42
C LEU A 105 3.30 -8.63 -5.08
N GLU A 106 3.89 -9.50 -4.26
CA GLU A 106 5.34 -9.50 -4.00
C GLU A 106 6.13 -9.63 -5.32
N ASN A 107 5.74 -10.59 -6.16
CA ASN A 107 6.39 -10.78 -7.46
C ASN A 107 6.09 -9.64 -8.44
N ALA A 108 4.92 -9.00 -8.36
CA ALA A 108 4.58 -7.82 -9.16
C ALA A 108 5.51 -6.65 -8.81
N ARG A 109 5.68 -6.36 -7.51
CA ARG A 109 6.65 -5.37 -7.00
C ARG A 109 8.06 -5.67 -7.50
N ASP A 110 8.52 -6.90 -7.32
CA ASP A 110 9.89 -7.30 -7.68
C ASP A 110 10.17 -7.21 -9.19
N ASN A 111 9.13 -7.29 -10.02
CA ASN A 111 9.19 -7.10 -11.46
C ASN A 111 8.89 -5.66 -11.92
N GLY A 112 8.67 -4.72 -10.99
CA GLY A 112 8.41 -3.31 -11.30
C GLY A 112 7.03 -3.06 -11.94
N VAL A 113 6.05 -3.92 -11.67
CA VAL A 113 4.66 -3.72 -12.07
C VAL A 113 4.02 -2.64 -11.20
N ARG A 114 3.37 -1.67 -11.81
CA ARG A 114 2.50 -0.73 -11.09
C ARG A 114 1.19 -1.45 -10.74
N VAL A 115 0.94 -1.66 -9.45
CA VAL A 115 -0.32 -2.25 -8.96
C VAL A 115 -1.29 -1.11 -8.70
N ASP A 116 -2.18 -0.84 -9.65
CA ASP A 116 -3.12 0.30 -9.55
C ASP A 116 -4.28 -0.01 -8.60
N VAL A 117 -4.82 -1.24 -8.69
CA VAL A 117 -5.93 -1.70 -7.86
C VAL A 117 -5.69 -3.13 -7.36
N VAL A 118 -5.97 -3.39 -6.09
CA VAL A 118 -6.13 -4.76 -5.57
C VAL A 118 -7.61 -4.97 -5.25
N ASN A 119 -8.23 -5.89 -5.96
CA ASN A 119 -9.63 -6.26 -5.78
C ASN A 119 -9.70 -7.58 -4.99
N VAL A 120 -10.30 -7.56 -3.80
CA VAL A 120 -10.43 -8.79 -3.01
C VAL A 120 -11.68 -9.57 -3.39
N MET A 121 -11.53 -10.87 -3.58
CA MET A 121 -12.66 -11.79 -3.63
C MET A 121 -13.11 -12.07 -2.21
N ALA A 122 -14.10 -11.30 -1.77
CA ALA A 122 -14.65 -11.31 -0.43
C ALA A 122 -15.74 -12.39 -0.28
N MET A 123 -15.36 -13.64 -0.53
CA MET A 123 -16.26 -14.79 -0.63
C MET A 123 -15.54 -16.09 -0.31
N ASP A 124 -16.31 -17.13 0.01
CA ASP A 124 -15.87 -18.52 0.13
C ASP A 124 -14.70 -18.74 1.10
N TYR A 125 -14.74 -18.05 2.23
CA TYR A 125 -13.70 -18.10 3.27
C TYR A 125 -13.58 -19.49 3.91
N GLY A 126 -14.71 -20.16 4.08
CA GLY A 126 -14.87 -21.37 4.87
C GLY A 126 -15.02 -21.08 6.36
N ASP A 127 -15.75 -21.95 7.07
CA ASP A 127 -16.07 -21.83 8.50
C ASP A 127 -14.85 -21.70 9.43
N TRP A 128 -13.66 -22.06 8.96
CA TRP A 128 -12.43 -21.93 9.74
C TRP A 128 -11.91 -20.48 9.78
N ALA A 129 -12.14 -19.71 8.71
CA ALA A 129 -11.73 -18.31 8.59
C ALA A 129 -12.89 -17.36 8.91
N ALA A 130 -14.12 -17.76 8.58
CA ALA A 130 -15.36 -17.04 8.88
C ALA A 130 -16.29 -17.93 9.73
N PRO A 131 -16.05 -18.11 11.04
CA PRO A 131 -16.75 -19.09 11.87
C PRO A 131 -18.21 -18.76 12.18
N THR A 132 -18.65 -17.52 11.97
CA THR A 132 -20.04 -17.09 12.20
C THR A 132 -20.58 -16.32 10.99
N PRO A 133 -20.72 -16.95 9.81
CA PRO A 133 -20.99 -16.24 8.56
C PRO A 133 -22.40 -15.68 8.46
N GLU A 134 -23.39 -16.31 9.11
CA GLU A 134 -24.78 -15.88 9.08
C GLU A 134 -24.96 -14.44 9.57
N GLY A 135 -25.28 -13.52 8.64
CA GLY A 135 -25.48 -12.09 8.91
C GLY A 135 -24.20 -11.29 9.19
N ASN A 136 -23.02 -11.87 8.98
CA ASN A 136 -21.73 -11.19 9.19
C ASN A 136 -20.84 -11.17 7.94
N MET A 137 -21.33 -11.64 6.79
CA MET A 137 -20.54 -11.68 5.56
C MET A 137 -20.10 -10.29 5.09
N GLY A 138 -20.89 -9.25 5.39
CA GLY A 138 -20.53 -7.86 5.12
C GLY A 138 -19.32 -7.41 5.94
N GLN A 139 -19.28 -7.76 7.24
CA GLN A 139 -18.13 -7.46 8.08
C GLN A 139 -16.88 -8.22 7.60
N TYR A 140 -17.02 -9.50 7.27
CA TYR A 140 -15.89 -10.28 6.73
C TYR A 140 -15.36 -9.72 5.41
N ALA A 141 -16.23 -9.16 4.55
CA ALA A 141 -15.82 -8.47 3.34
C ALA A 141 -15.05 -7.17 3.61
N ILE A 142 -15.49 -6.39 4.60
CA ILE A 142 -14.79 -5.20 5.09
C ILE A 142 -13.40 -5.58 5.61
N ASP A 143 -13.34 -6.58 6.52
CA ASP A 143 -12.09 -7.05 7.11
C ASP A 143 -11.12 -7.54 6.03
N ALA A 144 -11.60 -8.28 5.02
CA ALA A 144 -10.78 -8.75 3.91
C ALA A 144 -10.18 -7.58 3.09
N GLY A 145 -10.97 -6.53 2.85
CA GLY A 145 -10.53 -5.32 2.14
C GLY A 145 -9.48 -4.55 2.93
N ASP A 146 -9.75 -4.24 4.20
CA ASP A 146 -8.87 -3.49 5.09
C ASP A 146 -7.54 -4.21 5.33
N ASN A 147 -7.59 -5.49 5.73
CA ASN A 147 -6.37 -6.25 5.98
C ASN A 147 -5.54 -6.45 4.71
N THR A 148 -6.17 -6.56 3.54
CA THR A 148 -5.44 -6.62 2.27
C THR A 148 -4.75 -5.28 1.95
N TYR A 149 -5.41 -4.16 2.20
CA TYR A 149 -4.81 -2.84 2.02
C TYR A 149 -3.56 -2.69 2.90
N GLN A 150 -3.65 -3.05 4.19
CA GLN A 150 -2.49 -3.05 5.09
C GLN A 150 -1.37 -3.97 4.63
N GLN A 151 -1.68 -5.18 4.14
CA GLN A 151 -0.69 -6.08 3.56
C GLN A 151 0.02 -5.47 2.35
N ALA A 152 -0.72 -4.79 1.47
CA ALA A 152 -0.14 -4.13 0.31
C ALA A 152 0.80 -2.98 0.70
N LEU A 153 0.40 -2.15 1.69
CA LEU A 153 1.26 -1.10 2.26
C LEU A 153 2.55 -1.68 2.84
N ALA A 154 2.45 -2.77 3.61
CA ALA A 154 3.61 -3.45 4.19
C ALA A 154 4.57 -4.03 3.14
N LEU A 155 4.10 -4.30 1.92
CA LEU A 155 4.94 -4.70 0.79
C LEU A 155 5.64 -3.53 0.10
N GLY A 156 5.33 -2.28 0.48
CA GLY A 156 5.79 -1.06 -0.20
C GLY A 156 4.98 -0.72 -1.45
N LEU A 157 3.78 -1.28 -1.58
CA LEU A 157 2.81 -0.91 -2.61
C LEU A 157 1.83 0.11 -2.02
N ASN A 158 1.13 0.86 -2.88
CA ASN A 158 0.07 1.75 -2.46
C ASN A 158 -1.11 1.69 -3.44
N PRO A 159 -1.79 0.53 -3.54
CA PRO A 159 -2.87 0.34 -4.49
C PRO A 159 -4.16 0.98 -3.97
N LEU A 160 -5.05 1.34 -4.89
CA LEU A 160 -6.46 1.52 -4.55
C LEU A 160 -7.11 0.14 -4.35
N MET A 161 -8.26 0.10 -3.68
CA MET A 161 -8.91 -1.17 -3.34
C MET A 161 -10.24 -1.36 -4.05
N GLY A 162 -10.48 -2.61 -4.43
CA GLY A 162 -11.79 -3.12 -4.79
C GLY A 162 -12.24 -4.20 -3.82
N VAL A 163 -13.56 -4.31 -3.58
CA VAL A 163 -14.15 -5.42 -2.82
C VAL A 163 -15.24 -6.07 -3.65
N THR A 164 -15.10 -7.37 -3.91
CA THR A 164 -16.02 -8.16 -4.71
C THR A 164 -16.58 -9.30 -3.87
N PRO A 165 -17.75 -9.13 -3.21
CA PRO A 165 -18.47 -10.23 -2.59
C PRO A 165 -19.17 -11.13 -3.62
N MET A 166 -19.48 -12.36 -3.20
CA MET A 166 -20.43 -13.22 -3.88
C MET A 166 -21.82 -13.00 -3.27
N ILE A 167 -22.79 -12.52 -4.06
CA ILE A 167 -24.10 -12.13 -3.52
C ILE A 167 -24.99 -13.34 -3.22
N GLY A 168 -25.73 -13.34 -2.12
CA GLY A 168 -26.56 -14.46 -1.71
C GLY A 168 -25.76 -15.68 -1.29
N GLN A 169 -26.23 -16.88 -1.66
CA GLN A 169 -25.60 -18.15 -1.31
C GLN A 169 -24.23 -18.29 -1.99
N ASN A 170 -23.20 -18.47 -1.18
CA ASN A 170 -21.83 -18.75 -1.64
C ASN A 170 -21.63 -20.23 -1.96
N ASP A 171 -20.47 -20.62 -2.49
CA ASP A 171 -20.10 -22.02 -2.70
C ASP A 171 -19.90 -22.75 -1.35
N VAL A 172 -19.45 -22.02 -0.33
CA VAL A 172 -19.51 -22.47 1.06
C VAL A 172 -20.94 -22.42 1.58
N ALA A 173 -21.52 -23.59 1.91
CA ALA A 173 -22.95 -23.72 2.22
C ALA A 173 -23.44 -22.90 3.43
N SER A 174 -22.58 -22.65 4.41
CA SER A 174 -22.85 -21.82 5.59
C SER A 174 -22.78 -20.32 5.29
N GLU A 175 -22.17 -19.91 4.18
CA GLU A 175 -21.97 -18.52 3.83
C GLU A 175 -23.09 -18.00 2.95
N ARG A 176 -23.65 -16.87 3.36
CA ARG A 176 -24.71 -16.19 2.63
C ARG A 176 -24.57 -14.68 2.82
N PHE A 177 -24.32 -13.98 1.72
CA PHE A 177 -24.18 -12.53 1.67
C PHE A 177 -25.54 -11.89 1.39
N TYR A 178 -26.16 -11.28 2.40
CA TYR A 178 -27.48 -10.67 2.31
C TYR A 178 -27.44 -9.23 1.80
N LEU A 179 -28.60 -8.66 1.49
CA LEU A 179 -28.70 -7.22 1.18
C LEU A 179 -28.20 -6.35 2.35
N SER A 180 -28.45 -6.74 3.60
CA SER A 180 -27.91 -6.04 4.77
C SER A 180 -26.38 -6.07 4.85
N ASP A 181 -25.76 -7.14 4.38
CA ASP A 181 -24.30 -7.22 4.27
C ASP A 181 -23.77 -6.27 3.19
N ALA A 182 -24.50 -6.15 2.08
CA ALA A 182 -24.21 -5.19 1.02
C ALA A 182 -24.35 -3.73 1.50
N GLU A 183 -25.40 -3.41 2.28
CA GLU A 183 -25.61 -2.09 2.89
C GLU A 183 -24.45 -1.72 3.82
N ASN A 184 -23.99 -2.68 4.63
CA ASN A 184 -22.85 -2.50 5.52
C ASN A 184 -21.56 -2.24 4.73
N LEU A 185 -21.27 -3.08 3.73
CA LEU A 185 -20.09 -2.93 2.88
C LEU A 185 -20.11 -1.60 2.11
N LEU A 186 -21.26 -1.20 1.57
CA LEU A 186 -21.43 0.09 0.88
C LEU A 186 -21.13 1.25 1.83
N SER A 187 -21.70 1.22 3.04
CA SER A 187 -21.53 2.31 4.02
C SER A 187 -20.07 2.50 4.39
N TRP A 188 -19.34 1.40 4.61
CA TRP A 188 -17.90 1.44 4.85
C TRP A 188 -17.12 1.95 3.64
N ALA A 189 -17.43 1.47 2.44
CA ALA A 189 -16.74 1.88 1.22
C ALA A 189 -16.93 3.39 0.94
N GLU A 190 -18.13 3.93 1.19
CA GLU A 190 -18.42 5.37 1.03
C GLU A 190 -17.61 6.27 1.98
N THR A 191 -17.14 5.74 3.10
CA THR A 191 -16.32 6.47 4.07
C THR A 191 -14.82 6.15 3.97
N THR A 192 -14.42 5.32 3.01
CA THR A 192 -13.05 4.82 2.90
C THR A 192 -12.41 5.30 1.59
N ASP A 193 -11.59 6.34 1.66
CA ASP A 193 -11.08 7.07 0.49
C ASP A 193 -10.20 6.24 -0.46
N TRP A 194 -9.59 5.16 0.03
CA TRP A 194 -8.76 4.26 -0.78
C TRP A 194 -9.56 3.11 -1.43
N VAL A 195 -10.86 2.98 -1.13
CA VAL A 195 -11.76 2.05 -1.83
C VAL A 195 -12.37 2.76 -3.04
N VAL A 196 -12.17 2.19 -4.22
CA VAL A 196 -12.61 2.82 -5.49
C VAL A 196 -13.51 1.92 -6.32
N MET A 197 -13.67 0.66 -5.92
CA MET A 197 -14.51 -0.28 -6.64
C MET A 197 -15.30 -1.18 -5.68
N LEU A 198 -16.62 -1.18 -5.83
CA LEU A 198 -17.46 -2.29 -5.40
C LEU A 198 -17.92 -3.04 -6.64
N SER A 199 -17.79 -4.36 -6.60
CA SER A 199 -18.29 -5.26 -7.63
C SER A 199 -19.04 -6.40 -6.95
N MET A 200 -19.50 -7.38 -7.73
CA MET A 200 -20.11 -8.57 -7.17
C MET A 200 -19.99 -9.75 -8.13
N TRP A 201 -19.97 -10.95 -7.55
CA TRP A 201 -20.24 -12.19 -8.27
C TRP A 201 -21.71 -12.61 -8.06
N SER A 202 -22.62 -12.39 -9.01
CA SER A 202 -22.44 -11.67 -10.29
C SER A 202 -23.75 -11.02 -10.73
N ALA A 203 -23.70 -10.14 -11.73
CA ALA A 203 -24.90 -9.50 -12.28
C ALA A 203 -25.99 -10.52 -12.70
N GLY A 204 -25.59 -11.69 -13.22
CA GLY A 204 -26.53 -12.76 -13.57
C GLY A 204 -27.22 -13.41 -12.37
N ARG A 205 -26.65 -13.26 -11.17
CA ARG A 205 -27.19 -13.82 -9.92
C ARG A 205 -28.15 -12.87 -9.21
N ASP A 206 -28.18 -11.59 -9.57
CA ASP A 206 -28.93 -10.55 -8.84
C ASP A 206 -30.44 -10.56 -9.13
N ASN A 207 -31.10 -11.64 -8.70
CA ASN A 207 -32.53 -11.82 -8.84
C ASN A 207 -33.09 -12.81 -7.80
N GLY A 208 -34.38 -12.66 -7.48
CA GLY A 208 -35.08 -13.48 -6.48
C GLY A 208 -35.73 -14.76 -6.99
N ASN A 209 -35.41 -15.24 -8.20
CA ASN A 209 -36.13 -16.35 -8.83
C ASN A 209 -35.84 -17.73 -8.22
N CYS A 210 -34.92 -17.81 -7.26
CA CYS A 210 -34.54 -19.06 -6.60
C CYS A 210 -34.37 -18.93 -5.08
N ALA A 211 -35.27 -18.19 -4.43
CA ALA A 211 -35.29 -18.08 -2.97
C ALA A 211 -35.16 -19.44 -2.27
N ASP A 212 -34.46 -19.43 -1.13
CA ASP A 212 -34.20 -20.59 -0.25
C ASP A 212 -33.26 -21.65 -0.84
N LYS A 213 -32.63 -21.39 -1.98
CA LYS A 213 -31.60 -22.27 -2.54
C LYS A 213 -30.35 -22.25 -1.66
N VAL A 214 -29.88 -23.43 -1.29
CA VAL A 214 -28.75 -23.64 -0.35
C VAL A 214 -27.46 -24.11 -1.03
N TRP A 215 -27.36 -23.88 -2.34
CA TRP A 215 -26.14 -24.06 -3.11
C TRP A 215 -26.00 -22.94 -4.14
N ALA A 216 -24.77 -22.58 -4.47
CA ALA A 216 -24.48 -21.56 -5.46
C ALA A 216 -25.08 -21.91 -6.84
N ASP A 217 -25.53 -20.88 -7.55
CA ASP A 217 -26.02 -20.98 -8.92
C ASP A 217 -25.58 -19.75 -9.72
N PRO A 218 -25.10 -19.91 -10.96
CA PRO A 218 -24.64 -18.78 -11.77
C PRO A 218 -25.77 -17.85 -12.26
N THR A 219 -27.04 -18.24 -12.12
CA THR A 219 -28.20 -17.53 -12.66
C THR A 219 -29.12 -16.91 -11.60
N CYS A 220 -28.83 -17.10 -10.32
CA CYS A 220 -29.60 -16.52 -9.23
C CYS A 220 -28.83 -16.57 -7.89
N SER A 221 -29.15 -15.67 -6.97
CA SER A 221 -28.43 -15.50 -5.71
C SER A 221 -28.80 -16.53 -4.64
N GLY A 222 -29.97 -17.17 -4.76
CA GLY A 222 -30.51 -18.04 -3.72
C GLY A 222 -31.28 -17.30 -2.62
N LEU A 223 -31.43 -15.97 -2.73
CA LEU A 223 -32.19 -15.14 -1.79
C LEU A 223 -33.59 -14.81 -2.30
N ALA A 224 -34.49 -14.55 -1.36
CA ALA A 224 -35.70 -13.79 -1.65
C ALA A 224 -35.33 -12.30 -1.75
N GLN A 225 -35.35 -11.74 -2.95
CA GLN A 225 -34.99 -10.35 -3.23
C GLN A 225 -35.72 -9.83 -4.46
N ALA A 226 -35.68 -8.50 -4.69
CA ALA A 226 -36.06 -7.93 -5.98
C ALA A 226 -35.01 -8.23 -7.06
N GLU A 227 -35.41 -8.16 -8.33
CA GLU A 227 -34.48 -8.16 -9.46
C GLU A 227 -33.61 -6.90 -9.38
N PHE A 228 -32.30 -7.06 -9.58
CA PHE A 228 -31.29 -6.00 -9.51
C PHE A 228 -31.09 -5.34 -8.14
N ALA A 229 -31.55 -5.97 -7.04
CA ALA A 229 -31.48 -5.35 -5.71
C ALA A 229 -30.05 -5.03 -5.24
N PHE A 230 -29.07 -5.90 -5.51
CA PHE A 230 -27.66 -5.62 -5.18
C PHE A 230 -27.06 -4.59 -6.14
N THR A 231 -27.41 -4.65 -7.43
CA THR A 231 -26.99 -3.69 -8.45
C THR A 231 -27.44 -2.28 -8.10
N ASP A 232 -28.72 -2.11 -7.75
CA ASP A 232 -29.30 -0.80 -7.38
C ASP A 232 -28.64 -0.24 -6.12
N LEU A 233 -28.27 -1.12 -5.18
CA LEU A 233 -27.57 -0.75 -3.95
C LEU A 233 -26.13 -0.30 -4.26
N PHE A 234 -25.33 -1.13 -4.92
CA PHE A 234 -23.94 -0.78 -5.23
C PHE A 234 -23.80 0.32 -6.28
N ALA A 235 -24.83 0.58 -7.10
CA ALA A 235 -24.86 1.75 -7.97
C ALA A 235 -24.87 3.09 -7.19
N GLY A 236 -25.19 3.06 -5.89
CA GLY A 236 -25.03 4.22 -5.00
C GLY A 236 -23.57 4.58 -4.72
N PHE A 237 -22.66 3.63 -4.87
CA PHE A 237 -21.24 3.85 -4.63
C PHE A 237 -20.63 4.73 -5.72
N ASN A 238 -20.15 5.90 -5.33
CA ASN A 238 -19.45 6.83 -6.22
C ASN A 238 -17.92 6.72 -6.09
N GLY A 239 -17.41 5.50 -5.95
CA GLY A 239 -15.99 5.23 -6.04
C GLY A 239 -15.47 5.61 -7.42
N SER A 240 -14.33 6.29 -7.48
CA SER A 240 -13.74 6.66 -8.76
C SER A 240 -12.24 6.42 -8.74
N ILE A 241 -11.72 5.93 -9.87
CA ILE A 241 -10.27 5.94 -10.17
C ILE A 241 -9.78 7.37 -10.53
N GLY A 242 -10.62 8.38 -10.27
CA GLY A 242 -10.25 9.80 -10.19
C GLY A 242 -10.41 10.37 -8.77
N GLY A 243 -10.43 9.51 -7.74
CA GLY A 243 -10.23 9.90 -6.34
C GLY A 243 -8.75 9.96 -6.04
N ASN A 244 -8.36 10.93 -5.19
CA ASN A 244 -7.00 11.41 -4.94
C ASN A 244 -5.92 10.35 -5.17
N LYS A 245 -5.39 10.32 -6.40
CA LYS A 245 -4.20 9.58 -6.79
C LYS A 245 -3.06 10.08 -5.94
N SER A 246 -2.28 9.13 -5.43
CA SER A 246 -1.12 9.48 -4.63
C SER A 246 -0.20 10.44 -5.40
N PRO A 247 0.27 11.51 -4.75
CA PRO A 247 1.34 12.33 -5.27
C PRO A 247 2.51 11.47 -5.77
N LEU A 248 2.90 11.70 -7.01
CA LEU A 248 4.17 11.21 -7.53
C LEU A 248 5.24 12.21 -7.11
N THR A 249 6.32 11.73 -6.51
CA THR A 249 7.47 12.55 -6.17
C THR A 249 8.72 12.04 -6.88
N THR A 250 9.60 12.95 -7.26
CA THR A 250 10.89 12.63 -7.87
C THR A 250 11.91 13.64 -7.41
N ILE A 251 13.04 13.17 -6.86
CA ILE A 251 14.18 14.04 -6.57
C ILE A 251 14.76 14.55 -7.88
N THR A 252 14.88 15.87 -8.00
CA THR A 252 15.47 16.56 -9.16
C THR A 252 16.89 17.07 -8.90
N SER A 253 17.28 17.18 -7.63
CA SER A 253 18.64 17.49 -7.18
C SER A 253 18.80 17.04 -5.72
N PRO A 254 19.91 16.39 -5.32
CA PRO A 254 20.99 15.82 -6.13
C PRO A 254 20.49 14.78 -7.15
N LEU A 255 21.24 14.57 -8.22
CA LEU A 255 21.09 13.39 -9.07
C LEU A 255 22.03 12.26 -8.62
N GLU A 256 21.71 11.03 -9.03
CA GLU A 256 22.54 9.87 -8.73
C GLU A 256 23.98 10.08 -9.24
N GLY A 257 24.94 9.95 -8.32
CA GLY A 257 26.37 10.11 -8.60
C GLY A 257 26.92 11.52 -8.41
N ASP A 258 26.09 12.49 -8.03
CA ASP A 258 26.57 13.80 -7.60
C ASP A 258 27.45 13.67 -6.34
N THR A 259 28.48 14.51 -6.28
CA THR A 259 29.43 14.56 -5.18
C THR A 259 29.47 15.98 -4.63
N PHE A 260 29.37 16.11 -3.31
CA PHE A 260 29.34 17.40 -2.63
C PHE A 260 30.60 17.64 -1.82
N ASP A 261 30.99 18.91 -1.70
CA ASP A 261 32.07 19.31 -0.83
C ASP A 261 31.60 19.28 0.64
N LEU A 262 32.57 19.12 1.54
CA LEU A 262 32.29 18.84 2.94
C LEU A 262 31.86 20.10 3.68
N GLY A 263 30.73 20.02 4.40
CA GLY A 263 30.09 21.19 5.00
C GLY A 263 29.47 22.13 3.95
N GLU A 264 29.36 21.69 2.70
CA GLU A 264 28.52 22.34 1.72
C GLU A 264 27.05 22.17 2.14
N THR A 265 26.28 23.25 2.06
CA THR A 265 24.83 23.15 2.12
C THR A 265 24.35 22.56 0.81
N VAL A 266 23.77 21.36 0.86
CA VAL A 266 23.18 20.71 -0.31
C VAL A 266 21.71 21.05 -0.36
N ILE A 267 21.24 21.56 -1.50
CA ILE A 267 19.81 21.82 -1.69
C ILE A 267 19.19 20.57 -2.30
N LEU A 268 18.34 19.92 -1.52
CA LEU A 268 17.44 18.89 -2.02
C LEU A 268 16.30 19.59 -2.76
N SER A 269 15.99 19.15 -3.96
CA SER A 269 14.86 19.63 -4.75
C SER A 269 14.07 18.44 -5.26
N ALA A 270 12.75 18.57 -5.25
CA ALA A 270 11.86 17.53 -5.74
C ALA A 270 10.78 18.14 -6.64
N ASP A 271 10.44 17.41 -7.70
CA ASP A 271 9.17 17.60 -8.37
C ASP A 271 8.14 16.71 -7.67
N ALA A 272 6.98 17.28 -7.38
CA ALA A 272 5.84 16.53 -6.91
C ALA A 272 4.64 16.87 -7.78
N THR A 273 3.96 15.86 -8.29
CA THR A 273 2.75 16.02 -9.08
C THR A 273 1.65 15.20 -8.46
N ASP A 274 0.50 15.82 -8.28
CA ASP A 274 -0.71 15.13 -7.91
C ASP A 274 -1.58 15.03 -9.19
N PRO A 275 -1.83 13.82 -9.71
CA PRO A 275 -2.57 13.65 -10.96
C PRO A 275 -4.04 14.09 -10.89
N ASP A 276 -4.61 14.27 -9.70
CA ASP A 276 -6.01 14.67 -9.51
C ASP A 276 -6.26 15.59 -8.29
N GLY A 277 -5.20 16.01 -7.60
CA GLY A 277 -5.25 16.93 -6.45
C GLY A 277 -4.23 18.07 -6.50
N THR A 278 -3.87 18.54 -5.31
CA THR A 278 -2.80 19.53 -5.09
C THR A 278 -1.90 19.01 -4.00
N ILE A 279 -0.59 19.15 -4.18
CA ILE A 279 0.39 18.76 -3.16
C ILE A 279 0.27 19.69 -1.95
N ALA A 280 -0.06 19.12 -0.79
CA ALA A 280 -0.12 19.86 0.47
C ALA A 280 1.28 20.19 1.01
N GLN A 281 2.21 19.24 0.94
CA GLN A 281 3.62 19.39 1.31
C GLN A 281 4.48 18.24 0.75
N VAL A 282 5.80 18.46 0.69
CA VAL A 282 6.82 17.44 0.42
C VAL A 282 7.74 17.34 1.62
N ALA A 283 7.84 16.15 2.21
CA ALA A 283 8.78 15.85 3.28
C ALA A 283 10.12 15.37 2.69
N PHE A 284 11.23 15.92 3.18
CA PHE A 284 12.58 15.56 2.73
C PHE A 284 13.30 14.73 3.80
N PHE A 285 13.94 13.65 3.36
CA PHE A 285 14.70 12.75 4.22
C PHE A 285 16.08 12.47 3.64
N VAL A 286 17.07 12.30 4.52
CA VAL A 286 18.40 11.76 4.18
C VAL A 286 18.68 10.58 5.10
N ASP A 287 18.94 9.40 4.53
CA ASP A 287 19.19 8.16 5.27
C ASP A 287 18.10 7.84 6.34
N GLY A 288 16.84 8.18 6.04
CA GLY A 288 15.69 8.01 6.94
C GLY A 288 15.52 9.12 7.98
N VAL A 289 16.44 10.09 8.06
CA VAL A 289 16.34 11.27 8.93
C VAL A 289 15.54 12.36 8.23
N SER A 290 14.45 12.83 8.85
CA SER A 290 13.67 13.96 8.33
C SER A 290 14.46 15.25 8.44
N LEU A 291 14.61 15.97 7.33
CA LEU A 291 15.15 17.32 7.29
C LEU A 291 14.04 18.38 7.42
N GLY A 292 12.78 17.98 7.25
CA GLY A 292 11.62 18.86 7.35
C GLY A 292 10.64 18.67 6.19
N VAL A 293 9.67 19.57 6.11
CA VAL A 293 8.65 19.60 5.07
C VAL A 293 8.66 20.95 4.36
N ASP A 294 8.37 20.95 3.06
CA ASP A 294 8.14 22.16 2.27
C ASP A 294 6.72 22.13 1.68
N ALA A 295 5.92 23.15 1.96
CA ALA A 295 4.55 23.26 1.49
C ALA A 295 4.42 24.06 0.19
N ASP A 296 5.47 24.78 -0.23
CA ASP A 296 5.41 25.76 -1.31
C ASP A 296 6.28 25.34 -2.50
N ALA A 297 5.66 25.01 -3.63
CA ALA A 297 6.40 24.71 -4.86
C ALA A 297 7.17 25.96 -5.38
N PRO A 298 8.42 25.82 -5.87
CA PRO A 298 9.16 24.56 -6.06
C PRO A 298 9.72 23.99 -4.75
N TYR A 299 9.46 22.70 -4.51
CA TYR A 299 9.81 22.05 -3.25
C TYR A 299 11.31 21.90 -3.11
N SER A 300 11.86 22.50 -2.06
CA SER A 300 13.27 22.40 -1.76
C SER A 300 13.56 22.56 -0.28
N LEU A 301 14.59 21.85 0.19
CA LEU A 301 15.05 21.97 1.56
C LEU A 301 16.59 21.93 1.61
N SER A 302 17.16 22.77 2.47
CA SER A 302 18.60 22.85 2.65
C SER A 302 19.06 21.77 3.62
N TRP A 303 19.82 20.82 3.11
CA TRP A 303 20.60 19.91 3.93
C TRP A 303 21.90 20.61 4.32
N GLU A 304 21.89 21.22 5.50
CA GLU A 304 23.05 21.89 6.10
C GLU A 304 23.95 20.88 6.83
N ASP A 305 25.24 21.19 6.93
CA ASP A 305 26.21 20.40 7.69
C ASP A 305 26.32 18.91 7.30
N VAL A 306 26.35 18.62 5.99
CA VAL A 306 26.58 17.27 5.41
C VAL A 306 27.69 16.51 6.17
N PRO A 307 27.37 15.45 6.92
CA PRO A 307 28.36 14.79 7.78
C PRO A 307 29.45 14.06 6.98
N GLU A 308 30.71 14.21 7.39
CA GLU A 308 31.84 13.46 6.82
C GLU A 308 32.32 12.36 7.75
N GLY A 309 32.50 11.15 7.21
CA GLY A 309 33.39 10.20 7.84
C GLY A 309 33.58 8.87 7.12
N ALA A 310 34.79 8.64 6.58
CA ALA A 310 35.23 7.27 6.30
C ALA A 310 35.87 6.68 7.56
N CYS A 311 35.29 5.60 8.08
CA CYS A 311 35.84 4.90 9.23
C CYS A 311 37.01 4.00 8.84
N HIS A 312 38.14 4.18 9.52
CA HIS A 312 39.33 3.35 9.36
C HIS A 312 40.06 3.18 10.70
N ASN A 313 40.28 1.93 11.12
CA ASN A 313 40.88 1.57 12.42
C ASN A 313 40.20 2.22 13.64
N GLY A 314 38.86 2.20 13.66
CA GLY A 314 38.08 2.71 14.79
C GLY A 314 38.10 4.22 14.95
N LYS A 315 38.48 4.95 13.89
CA LYS A 315 38.54 6.42 13.89
C LYS A 315 37.97 6.99 12.60
N THR A 316 37.29 8.12 12.72
CA THR A 316 36.72 8.83 11.58
C THR A 316 37.79 9.70 10.97
N TRP A 317 38.01 9.54 9.67
CA TRP A 317 39.03 10.29 8.95
C TRP A 317 38.43 11.15 7.85
N ARG A 318 38.93 12.39 7.79
CA ARG A 318 38.65 13.35 6.72
C ARG A 318 39.86 13.50 5.81
N ALA A 319 39.66 13.45 4.51
CA ALA A 319 40.72 13.82 3.56
C ALA A 319 40.84 15.35 3.52
N LYS A 320 42.05 15.89 3.70
CA LYS A 320 42.33 17.33 3.56
C LYS A 320 42.41 17.77 2.10
N TRP A 321 42.63 16.83 1.18
CA TRP A 321 42.65 17.00 -0.28
C TRP A 321 42.56 15.63 -0.97
N TRP A 322 42.23 15.59 -2.26
CA TRP A 322 42.14 14.35 -3.03
C TRP A 322 43.46 13.58 -3.06
N THR A 323 43.40 12.26 -2.82
CA THR A 323 44.55 11.34 -2.86
C THR A 323 44.15 9.97 -3.41
N ARG A 324 45.13 9.17 -3.84
CA ARG A 324 44.94 7.78 -4.26
C ARG A 324 46.06 6.90 -3.70
N GLY A 325 45.68 5.92 -2.88
CA GLY A 325 46.61 4.92 -2.31
C GLY A 325 47.24 5.31 -0.97
N GLU A 326 46.79 6.38 -0.32
CA GLU A 326 47.25 6.77 1.02
C GLU A 326 46.25 6.38 2.10
N GLU A 327 46.67 5.56 3.06
CA GLU A 327 45.82 5.01 4.12
C GLU A 327 45.68 5.97 5.32
N PRO A 328 44.48 6.18 5.86
CA PRO A 328 44.27 7.06 7.02
C PRO A 328 45.10 6.69 8.26
N GLY A 329 45.68 7.69 8.92
CA GLY A 329 46.52 7.52 10.12
C GLY A 329 48.02 7.25 9.90
N THR A 330 48.47 7.12 8.65
CA THR A 330 49.87 6.79 8.32
C THR A 330 50.79 8.00 8.15
N THR A 331 50.24 9.20 7.92
CA THR A 331 51.00 10.38 7.46
C THR A 331 51.15 11.51 8.50
N GLY A 332 50.69 11.30 9.75
CA GLY A 332 50.77 12.28 10.84
C GLY A 332 49.96 13.58 10.62
N GLN A 333 50.07 14.55 11.53
CA GLN A 333 49.22 15.75 11.56
C GLN A 333 49.32 16.64 10.30
N TRP A 334 50.41 16.52 9.53
CA TRP A 334 50.66 17.27 8.29
C TRP A 334 50.27 16.51 7.02
N GLY A 335 49.83 15.25 7.13
CA GLY A 335 49.49 14.40 5.99
C GLY A 335 48.10 14.63 5.41
N VAL A 336 47.64 13.74 4.52
CA VAL A 336 46.35 13.92 3.83
C VAL A 336 45.17 13.77 4.77
N TRP A 337 45.27 12.88 5.74
CA TRP A 337 44.15 12.57 6.61
C TRP A 337 44.16 13.42 7.89
N LYS A 338 42.99 13.93 8.27
CA LYS A 338 42.71 14.56 9.56
C LYS A 338 41.89 13.56 10.39
N GLU A 339 42.39 13.20 11.56
CA GLU A 339 41.63 12.41 12.53
C GLU A 339 40.52 13.30 13.10
N MET A 340 39.27 12.82 13.01
CA MET A 340 38.08 13.56 13.42
C MET A 340 37.46 13.02 14.72
N GLY A 341 37.91 11.85 15.21
CA GLY A 341 37.39 11.22 16.43
C GLY A 341 37.42 9.69 16.35
N GLY A 342 36.80 9.03 17.32
CA GLY A 342 36.56 7.58 17.28
C GLY A 342 35.33 7.22 16.43
N CYS A 343 35.34 6.04 15.81
CA CYS A 343 34.22 5.43 15.08
C CYS A 343 33.45 4.42 15.93
N ASP A 344 33.37 4.61 17.24
CA ASP A 344 32.46 3.77 18.03
C ASP A 344 31.06 4.20 17.62
N GLY A 345 30.42 3.35 16.79
CA GLY A 345 29.24 3.68 16.02
C GLY A 345 28.14 4.20 16.92
N ASN A 346 27.58 5.35 16.54
CA ASN A 346 26.34 5.85 17.14
C ASN A 346 25.31 4.73 17.04
N ALA A 347 25.00 4.09 18.17
CA ALA A 347 24.06 3.00 18.18
C ALA A 347 22.68 3.63 18.08
N ALA A 348 21.86 3.19 17.12
CA ALA A 348 20.52 3.72 16.98
C ALA A 348 19.77 3.64 18.33
N PRO A 349 19.03 4.69 18.70
CA PRO A 349 18.25 4.69 19.92
C PRO A 349 17.15 3.62 19.82
N THR A 350 16.67 3.15 20.97
CA THR A 350 15.47 2.31 21.04
C THR A 350 14.30 3.14 21.49
N VAL A 351 13.12 2.92 20.91
CA VAL A 351 11.87 3.58 21.31
C VAL A 351 10.73 2.59 21.41
N VAL A 352 9.90 2.75 22.42
CA VAL A 352 8.73 1.91 22.68
C VAL A 352 7.55 2.81 23.04
N ILE A 353 6.43 2.61 22.36
CA ILE A 353 5.15 3.23 22.74
C ILE A 353 4.70 2.64 24.08
N THR A 354 4.39 3.50 25.05
CA THR A 354 3.92 3.11 26.39
C THR A 354 2.44 3.42 26.60
N SER A 355 1.87 4.28 25.77
CA SER A 355 0.42 4.52 25.69
C SER A 355 0.10 5.09 24.30
N PRO A 356 -0.99 4.67 23.66
CA PRO A 356 -1.82 3.54 24.06
C PRO A 356 -1.14 2.18 23.83
N LEU A 357 -1.66 1.14 24.48
CA LEU A 357 -1.19 -0.24 24.33
C LEU A 357 -2.03 -1.02 23.31
N ASP A 358 -1.46 -2.11 22.80
CA ASP A 358 -2.12 -3.04 21.88
C ASP A 358 -3.52 -3.44 22.39
N GLY A 359 -4.53 -3.21 21.55
CA GLY A 359 -5.93 -3.50 21.83
C GLY A 359 -6.63 -2.53 22.78
N ASP A 360 -5.99 -1.43 23.18
CA ASP A 360 -6.69 -0.32 23.84
C ASP A 360 -7.79 0.23 22.94
N ARG A 361 -8.86 0.72 23.57
CA ARG A 361 -10.07 1.18 22.89
C ARG A 361 -10.38 2.63 23.22
N PHE A 362 -10.70 3.40 22.18
CA PHE A 362 -11.02 4.81 22.27
C PHE A 362 -12.42 5.12 21.74
N ASP A 363 -13.05 6.14 22.30
CA ASP A 363 -14.29 6.69 21.76
C ASP A 363 -13.96 7.59 20.56
N SER A 364 -14.70 7.44 19.46
CA SER A 364 -14.53 8.32 18.30
C SER A 364 -14.72 9.79 18.67
N GLY A 365 -13.82 10.65 18.18
CA GLY A 365 -13.75 12.07 18.47
C GLY A 365 -13.11 12.41 19.80
N GLU A 366 -12.59 11.43 20.55
CA GLU A 366 -11.84 11.72 21.77
C GLU A 366 -10.41 12.19 21.47
N THR A 367 -9.74 12.68 22.52
CA THR A 367 -8.32 13.04 22.45
C THR A 367 -7.51 11.99 23.18
N VAL A 368 -6.60 11.32 22.46
CA VAL A 368 -5.73 10.28 22.99
C VAL A 368 -4.32 10.83 23.17
N ILE A 369 -3.70 10.55 24.31
CA ILE A 369 -2.31 10.94 24.56
C ILE A 369 -1.40 9.77 24.17
N LEU A 370 -0.60 9.99 23.13
CA LEU A 370 0.48 9.10 22.73
C LEU A 370 1.67 9.35 23.66
N SER A 371 2.25 8.30 24.22
CA SER A 371 3.42 8.35 25.10
C SER A 371 4.45 7.33 24.65
N ALA A 372 5.73 7.69 24.72
CA ALA A 372 6.82 6.81 24.35
C ALA A 372 7.99 6.91 25.34
N ASP A 373 8.64 5.78 25.58
CA ASP A 373 9.93 5.71 26.26
C ASP A 373 11.02 5.47 25.20
N ALA A 374 12.03 6.34 25.19
CA ALA A 374 13.19 6.23 24.31
C ALA A 374 14.49 6.24 25.11
N THR A 375 15.45 5.40 24.71
CA THR A 375 16.78 5.34 25.32
C THR A 375 17.84 5.18 24.25
N ASP A 376 18.96 5.88 24.43
CA ASP A 376 20.12 5.73 23.56
C ASP A 376 21.26 5.02 24.30
N PRO A 377 21.86 3.95 23.73
CA PRO A 377 22.91 3.18 24.40
C PRO A 377 24.23 3.94 24.61
N ASP A 378 24.54 4.93 23.77
CA ASP A 378 25.83 5.62 23.77
C ASP A 378 25.75 7.16 23.67
N GLY A 379 24.56 7.72 23.84
CA GLY A 379 24.23 9.14 23.76
C GLY A 379 22.95 9.51 24.50
N THR A 380 22.24 10.52 24.00
CA THR A 380 20.96 11.02 24.54
C THR A 380 19.93 11.14 23.43
N ILE A 381 18.64 11.09 23.76
CA ILE A 381 17.57 11.28 22.77
C ILE A 381 17.37 12.77 22.51
N ALA A 382 17.45 13.17 21.24
CA ALA A 382 17.18 14.52 20.79
C ALA A 382 15.68 14.79 20.63
N GLN A 383 14.93 13.83 20.08
CA GLN A 383 13.48 13.93 19.90
C GLN A 383 12.82 12.57 19.66
N VAL A 384 11.50 12.53 19.83
CA VAL A 384 10.62 11.42 19.42
C VAL A 384 9.50 11.95 18.52
N ALA A 385 9.42 11.42 17.31
CA ALA A 385 8.34 11.67 16.35
C ALA A 385 7.23 10.63 16.50
N PHE A 386 5.97 11.04 16.45
CA PHE A 386 4.80 10.16 16.53
C PHE A 386 4.03 10.12 15.21
N PHE A 387 3.53 8.94 14.88
CA PHE A 387 2.77 8.66 13.67
C PHE A 387 1.54 7.79 13.98
N VAL A 388 0.45 8.04 13.27
CA VAL A 388 -0.76 7.18 13.25
C VAL A 388 -1.01 6.78 11.81
N ASN A 389 -1.14 5.48 11.53
CA ASN A 389 -1.36 4.94 10.18
C ASN A 389 -0.32 5.46 9.16
N GLY A 390 0.94 5.63 9.60
CA GLY A 390 2.03 6.19 8.79
C GLY A 390 2.00 7.72 8.61
N VAL A 391 0.94 8.41 9.07
CA VAL A 391 0.82 9.87 9.00
C VAL A 391 1.55 10.50 10.18
N PHE A 392 2.45 11.45 9.89
CA PHE A 392 3.18 12.21 10.90
C PHE A 392 2.25 13.15 11.66
N LEU A 393 2.26 13.06 12.99
CA LEU A 393 1.45 13.91 13.87
C LEU A 393 2.27 15.02 14.53
N GLY A 394 3.54 14.77 14.86
CA GLY A 394 4.38 15.74 15.55
C GLY A 394 5.64 15.14 16.18
N VAL A 395 6.48 16.00 16.74
CA VAL A 395 7.67 15.62 17.52
C VAL A 395 7.58 16.16 18.94
N ASP A 396 8.11 15.41 19.90
CA ASP A 396 8.40 15.89 21.25
C ASP A 396 9.92 15.75 21.52
N ALA A 397 10.54 16.84 21.95
CA ALA A 397 11.97 16.90 22.25
C ALA A 397 12.28 16.76 23.76
N ASP A 398 11.27 16.82 24.63
CA ASP A 398 11.45 16.88 26.08
C ASP A 398 10.83 15.64 26.76
N ALA A 399 11.67 14.76 27.32
CA ALA A 399 11.18 13.60 28.08
C ALA A 399 10.40 14.04 29.35
N PRO A 400 9.27 13.41 29.70
CA PRO A 400 8.66 12.23 29.06
C PRO A 400 7.97 12.57 27.73
N TYR A 401 8.28 11.80 26.69
CA TYR A 401 7.84 12.07 25.33
C TYR A 401 6.35 11.76 25.16
N SER A 402 5.57 12.77 24.76
CA SER A 402 4.15 12.62 24.52
C SER A 402 3.60 13.55 23.45
N LEU A 403 2.53 13.12 22.79
CA LEU A 403 1.80 13.91 21.81
C LEU A 403 0.29 13.74 21.99
N SER A 404 -0.45 14.85 21.90
CA SER A 404 -1.92 14.84 21.89
C SER A 404 -2.42 14.53 20.49
N TRP A 405 -3.14 13.43 20.34
CA TRP A 405 -3.85 13.07 19.12
C TRP A 405 -5.34 13.39 19.30
N GLU A 406 -5.77 14.49 18.68
CA GLU A 406 -7.13 15.04 18.79
C GLU A 406 -8.05 14.46 17.71
N ASP A 407 -9.35 14.47 17.99
CA ASP A 407 -10.43 14.04 17.08
C ASP A 407 -10.19 12.63 16.49
N VAL A 408 -9.91 11.66 17.37
CA VAL A 408 -9.61 10.27 16.97
C VAL A 408 -10.72 9.70 16.07
N PRO A 409 -10.41 9.32 14.81
CA PRO A 409 -11.39 8.70 13.92
C PRO A 409 -11.87 7.35 14.47
N GLU A 410 -13.02 6.87 14.00
CA GLU A 410 -13.46 5.50 14.30
C GLU A 410 -12.63 4.51 13.46
N GLY A 411 -12.13 3.42 14.08
CA GLY A 411 -11.45 2.34 13.37
C GLY A 411 -10.20 1.84 14.09
N ALA A 412 -9.56 0.83 13.51
CA ALA A 412 -8.26 0.39 14.00
C ALA A 412 -7.17 1.38 13.59
N HIS A 413 -6.26 1.66 14.52
CA HIS A 413 -5.17 2.62 14.34
C HIS A 413 -3.84 1.99 14.67
N LEU A 414 -2.87 2.18 13.79
CA LEU A 414 -1.50 1.72 13.94
C LEU A 414 -0.63 2.87 14.43
N ILE A 415 -0.10 2.75 15.65
CA ILE A 415 0.70 3.80 16.26
C ILE A 415 2.18 3.40 16.23
N THR A 416 3.02 4.30 15.73
CA THR A 416 4.48 4.14 15.74
C THR A 416 5.18 5.40 16.23
N ALA A 417 6.34 5.23 16.84
CA ALA A 417 7.24 6.32 17.19
C ALA A 417 8.64 6.10 16.58
N VAL A 418 9.32 7.20 16.26
CA VAL A 418 10.72 7.21 15.84
C VAL A 418 11.51 8.10 16.80
N ALA A 419 12.47 7.54 17.52
CA ALA A 419 13.40 8.31 18.32
C ALA A 419 14.64 8.66 17.50
N THR A 420 15.16 9.87 17.68
CA THR A 420 16.42 10.33 17.11
C THR A 420 17.35 10.73 18.24
N ASP A 421 18.61 10.29 18.20
CA ASP A 421 19.61 10.63 19.21
C ASP A 421 20.32 11.97 18.92
N ASP A 422 21.16 12.42 19.85
CA ASP A 422 21.94 13.67 19.79
C ASP A 422 23.03 13.70 18.71
N ARG A 423 23.23 12.58 18.03
CA ARG A 423 24.19 12.38 16.94
C ARG A 423 23.51 11.95 15.63
N GLY A 424 22.18 11.98 15.57
CA GLY A 424 21.36 11.82 14.37
C GLY A 424 21.03 10.38 13.96
N ALA A 425 21.35 9.33 14.74
CA ALA A 425 20.83 8.00 14.42
C ALA A 425 19.40 7.85 14.94
N ALA A 426 18.63 7.00 14.26
CA ALA A 426 17.21 6.83 14.51
C ALA A 426 16.82 5.37 14.73
N GLY A 427 15.88 5.14 15.62
CA GLY A 427 15.25 3.85 15.85
C GLY A 427 13.74 3.97 15.91
N ILE A 428 13.06 2.94 15.39
CA ILE A 428 11.60 2.88 15.27
C ILE A 428 11.02 1.90 16.30
N SER A 429 9.84 2.21 16.82
CA SER A 429 9.09 1.30 17.67
C SER A 429 8.52 0.13 16.88
N LEU A 430 8.12 -0.93 17.58
CA LEU A 430 7.19 -1.87 17.00
C LEU A 430 5.84 -1.20 16.74
N GLU A 431 5.12 -1.72 15.77
CA GLU A 431 3.76 -1.36 15.42
C GLU A 431 2.77 -1.97 16.43
N PHE A 432 1.82 -1.18 16.93
CA PHE A 432 0.74 -1.67 17.79
C PHE A 432 -0.62 -1.20 17.26
N PRO A 433 -1.58 -2.13 17.07
CA PRO A 433 -2.95 -1.78 16.72
C PRO A 433 -3.75 -1.37 17.96
N THR A 434 -4.49 -0.29 17.85
CA THR A 434 -5.51 0.14 18.83
C THR A 434 -6.86 0.30 18.14
N GLN A 435 -7.96 0.32 18.88
CA GLN A 435 -9.33 0.35 18.34
C GLN A 435 -10.16 1.54 18.80
#